data_AF-A0A6G7Z066-F1
#
_entry.id   AF-A0A6G7Z066-F1
#
_cell.length_a   1.000
_cell.length_b   1.000
_cell.length_c   1.000
_cell.angle_alpha   90.00
_cell.angle_beta   90.00
_cell.angle_gamma   90.00
#
_symmetry.space_group_name_H-M   'P 1'
#
loop_
_entity.id
_entity.type
_entity.pdbx_description
1 polymer ?
#
loop_
_entity_poly.entity_id
_entity_poly.type
_entity_poly.pdbx_seq_one_letter_code
_entity_poly.pdbx_strand_id
1 'polypeptide(L)'
;MSITIPGVPEFLTREQYLALLRAIGFEPDDIREIRYAHDGVHALLFARDEHGRKRIDPSTSSYYKHRVFIPIRDEDGDERTTRITPAKN
;
A
#
# COMPACT_ATOMS: atom_id res chain seq x y z
N MET A 1 -15.04 24.57 6.49
CA MET A 1 -13.92 24.96 7.38
C MET A 1 -13.04 23.75 7.57
N SER A 2 -11.73 23.89 7.36
CA SER A 2 -10.76 22.87 7.76
C SER A 2 -10.66 22.86 9.29
N ILE A 3 -10.70 21.67 9.89
CA ILE A 3 -10.48 21.49 11.32
C ILE A 3 -9.00 21.13 11.48
N THR A 4 -8.25 21.92 12.26
CA THR A 4 -6.86 21.60 12.61
C THR A 4 -6.86 20.76 13.89
N ILE A 5 -6.16 19.63 13.86
CA ILE A 5 -6.01 18.74 15.00
C ILE A 5 -4.60 18.96 15.59
N PRO A 6 -4.45 19.30 16.88
CA PRO A 6 -3.14 19.47 17.50
C PRO A 6 -2.25 18.24 17.29
N GLY A 7 -1.02 18.46 16.83
CA GLY A 7 -0.05 17.38 16.54
C GLY A 7 -0.16 16.75 15.15
N VAL A 8 -1.20 17.07 14.35
CA VAL A 8 -1.30 16.61 12.96
C VAL A 8 -0.66 17.67 12.04
N PRO A 9 0.35 17.30 11.23
CA PRO A 9 0.95 18.24 10.30
C PRO A 9 -0.04 18.65 9.20
N GLU A 10 0.02 19.92 8.77
CA GLU A 10 -0.82 20.41 7.67
C GLU A 10 -0.45 19.82 6.31
N PHE A 11 0.83 19.47 6.14
CA PHE A 11 1.35 18.82 4.94
C PHE A 11 2.54 17.90 5.28
N LEU A 12 2.80 16.97 4.37
CA LEU A 12 4.04 16.18 4.35
C LEU A 12 4.86 16.61 3.14
N THR A 13 6.18 16.71 3.30
CA THR A 13 7.06 16.86 2.15
C THR A 13 7.06 15.57 1.32
N ARG A 14 7.41 15.68 0.03
CA ARG A 14 7.56 14.50 -0.83
C ARG A 14 8.54 13.49 -0.24
N GLU A 15 9.64 13.96 0.34
CA GLU A 15 10.65 13.11 0.95
C GLU A 15 10.09 12.33 2.14
N GLN A 16 9.38 13.00 3.05
CA GLN A 16 8.70 12.35 4.18
C GLN A 16 7.69 11.32 3.70
N TYR A 17 6.91 11.65 2.68
CA TYR A 17 5.95 10.73 2.09
C TYR A 17 6.62 9.48 1.51
N LEU A 18 7.69 9.63 0.72
CA LEU A 18 8.41 8.51 0.12
C LEU A 18 9.13 7.65 1.17
N ALA A 19 9.66 8.28 2.23
CA ALA A 19 10.29 7.57 3.34
C ALA A 19 9.30 6.63 4.04
N LEU A 20 8.06 7.06 4.27
CA LEU A 20 7.00 6.23 4.86
C LEU A 20 6.70 5.00 4.00
N LEU A 21 6.56 5.17 2.68
CA LEU A 21 6.28 4.06 1.76
C LEU A 21 7.41 3.04 1.70
N ARG A 22 8.67 3.50 1.76
CA ARG A 22 9.84 2.62 1.78
C ARG A 22 9.98 1.88 3.11
N ALA A 23 9.62 2.51 4.23
CA ALA A 23 9.71 1.90 5.56
C ALA A 23 8.84 0.63 5.70
N ILE A 24 7.71 0.57 5.01
CA ILE A 24 6.82 -0.60 4.96
C ILE A 24 7.19 -1.60 3.84
N GLY A 25 8.28 -1.35 3.11
CA GLY A 25 8.81 -2.24 2.09
C GLY A 25 8.16 -2.11 0.71
N PHE A 26 7.43 -1.02 0.42
CA PHE A 26 6.88 -0.79 -0.91
C PHE A 26 7.74 0.16 -1.73
N GLU A 27 7.88 -0.15 -3.02
CA GLU A 27 8.39 0.81 -4.00
C GLU A 27 7.25 1.77 -4.41
N PRO A 28 7.42 3.09 -4.25
CA PRO A 28 6.37 4.07 -4.54
C PRO A 28 5.72 3.95 -5.92
N ASP A 29 6.48 3.53 -6.93
CA ASP A 29 5.98 3.39 -8.30
C ASP A 29 4.98 2.23 -8.48
N ASP A 30 4.96 1.28 -7.55
CA ASP A 30 4.06 0.13 -7.58
C ASP A 30 2.75 0.36 -6.84
N ILE A 31 2.66 1.43 -6.06
CA ILE A 31 1.51 1.70 -5.21
C ILE A 31 0.45 2.48 -5.99
N ARG A 32 -0.75 1.92 -6.11
CA ARG A 32 -1.93 2.64 -6.61
C ARG A 32 -2.69 3.32 -5.48
N GLU A 33 -2.73 2.68 -4.32
CA GLU A 33 -3.44 3.14 -3.12
C GLU A 33 -2.81 2.52 -1.88
N ILE A 34 -2.75 3.28 -0.79
CA ILE A 34 -2.36 2.78 0.52
C ILE A 34 -3.26 3.39 1.60
N ARG A 35 -3.60 2.58 2.59
CA ARG A 35 -4.37 2.97 3.76
C ARG A 35 -3.72 2.39 5.00
N TYR A 36 -3.37 3.26 5.93
CA TYR A 36 -2.97 2.90 7.29
C TYR A 36 -4.24 2.80 8.15
N ALA A 37 -4.43 1.66 8.80
CA ALA A 37 -5.55 1.39 9.68
C ALA A 37 -5.04 0.80 11.00
N HIS A 38 -5.91 0.77 12.01
CA HIS A 38 -5.57 0.26 13.36
C HIS A 38 -5.16 -1.23 13.36
N ASP A 39 -5.67 -2.01 12.41
CA ASP A 39 -5.45 -3.44 12.28
C ASP A 39 -4.28 -3.79 11.35
N GLY A 40 -3.80 -2.82 10.56
CA GLY A 40 -2.71 -3.03 9.62
C GLY A 40 -2.63 -2.00 8.50
N VAL A 41 -1.77 -2.30 7.53
CA VAL A 41 -1.60 -1.55 6.30
C VAL A 41 -2.30 -2.28 5.16
N HIS A 42 -3.23 -1.60 4.51
CA HIS A 42 -3.86 -2.07 3.28
C HIS A 42 -3.24 -1.35 2.10
N ALA A 43 -2.80 -2.09 1.08
CA ALA A 43 -2.24 -1.52 -0.13
C ALA A 43 -2.87 -2.15 -1.38
N LEU A 44 -3.05 -1.35 -2.42
CA LEU A 44 -3.36 -1.81 -3.76
C LEU A 44 -2.12 -1.59 -4.63
N LEU A 45 -1.50 -2.66 -5.07
CA LEU A 45 -0.25 -2.65 -5.82
C LEU A 45 -0.47 -3.06 -7.26
N PHE A 46 0.30 -2.52 -8.19
CA PHE A 46 0.37 -3.03 -9.55
C PHE A 46 1.10 -4.37 -9.57
N ALA A 47 0.53 -5.36 -10.26
CA ALA A 47 1.21 -6.62 -10.50
C ALA A 47 2.37 -6.40 -11.47
N ARG A 48 3.53 -7.00 -11.18
CA ARG A 48 4.66 -7.05 -12.12
C ARG A 48 4.69 -8.40 -12.85
N ASP A 49 5.17 -8.39 -14.08
CA ASP A 49 5.49 -9.59 -14.85
C ASP A 49 6.89 -10.12 -14.53
N GLU A 50 7.30 -11.20 -15.19
CA GLU A 50 8.62 -11.84 -15.02
C GLU A 50 9.80 -10.93 -15.41
N HIS A 51 9.53 -9.84 -16.14
CA HIS A 51 10.52 -8.84 -16.54
C HIS A 51 10.46 -7.59 -15.65
N GLY A 52 9.66 -7.60 -14.58
CA GLY A 52 9.51 -6.49 -13.65
C GLY A 52 8.66 -5.33 -14.17
N ARG A 53 7.94 -5.49 -15.29
CA ARG A 53 7.05 -4.46 -15.86
C ARG A 53 5.64 -4.63 -15.34
N LYS A 54 4.86 -3.53 -15.30
CA LYS A 54 3.47 -3.58 -14.87
C LYS A 54 2.64 -4.44 -15.83
N ARG A 55 2.01 -5.48 -15.29
CA ARG A 55 1.21 -6.42 -16.07
C ARG A 55 -0.11 -5.76 -16.50
N ILE A 56 -0.40 -5.84 -17.80
CA ILE A 56 -1.64 -5.32 -18.39
C ILE A 56 -2.58 -6.49 -18.65
N ASP A 57 -3.86 -6.30 -18.35
CA ASP A 57 -4.96 -7.18 -18.72
C ASP A 57 -5.27 -7.00 -20.22
N PRO A 58 -5.03 -8.02 -21.05
CA PRO A 58 -5.26 -7.93 -22.49
C PRO A 58 -6.74 -7.80 -22.85
N SER A 59 -7.67 -8.14 -21.94
CA SER A 59 -9.11 -8.12 -22.19
C SER A 59 -9.75 -6.76 -21.87
N THR A 60 -9.17 -5.98 -20.96
CA THR A 60 -9.76 -4.72 -20.47
C THR A 60 -8.84 -3.51 -20.62
N SER A 61 -7.64 -3.68 -21.18
CA SER A 61 -6.61 -2.63 -21.28
C SER A 61 -6.28 -1.98 -19.92
N SER A 62 -6.50 -2.70 -18.84
CA SER A 62 -6.32 -2.23 -17.45
C SER A 62 -5.15 -2.94 -16.80
N TYR A 63 -4.44 -2.28 -15.88
CA TYR A 63 -3.37 -2.95 -15.14
C TYR A 63 -3.91 -3.97 -14.13
N TYR A 64 -3.28 -5.14 -14.05
CA TYR A 64 -3.52 -6.08 -12.96
C TYR A 64 -3.05 -5.48 -11.64
N LYS A 65 -3.83 -5.71 -10.59
CA LYS A 65 -3.53 -5.18 -9.25
C LYS A 65 -3.73 -6.26 -8.18
N HIS A 66 -2.98 -6.14 -7.09
CA HIS A 66 -3.11 -6.98 -5.91
C HIS A 66 -3.48 -6.13 -4.70
N ARG A 67 -4.46 -6.59 -3.94
CA ARG A 67 -4.74 -6.10 -2.59
C ARG A 67 -3.84 -6.83 -1.62
N VAL A 68 -3.02 -6.08 -0.91
CA VAL A 68 -2.12 -6.56 0.13
C VAL A 68 -2.63 -6.06 1.48
N PHE A 69 -2.65 -6.93 2.47
CA PHE A 69 -2.87 -6.59 3.87
C PHE A 69 -1.68 -7.04 4.70
N ILE A 70 -1.02 -6.08 5.34
CA ILE A 70 0.10 -6.30 6.26
C ILE A 70 -0.43 -6.04 7.68
N PRO A 71 -0.60 -7.06 8.53
CA PRO A 71 -1.07 -6.87 9.89
C PRO A 71 0.00 -6.21 10.76
N ILE A 72 -0.42 -5.37 11.70
CA ILE A 72 0.43 -4.93 12.82
C ILE A 72 0.44 -6.03 13.86
N ARG A 73 1.62 -6.35 14.40
CA ARG A 73 1.80 -7.33 15.48
C ARG A 73 2.60 -6.69 16.61
N ASP A 74 2.17 -6.96 17.83
CA ASP A 74 3.00 -6.71 19.02
C ASP A 74 4.01 -7.84 19.18
N GLU A 75 5.10 -7.61 19.93
CA GLU A 75 6.18 -8.61 20.14
C GLU A 75 5.65 -9.93 20.76
N ASP A 76 4.51 -9.87 21.46
CA ASP A 76 3.85 -11.02 22.08
C ASP A 76 2.79 -11.66 21.16
N GLY A 77 3.24 -12.32 20.10
CA GLY A 77 2.57 -13.52 19.56
C GLY A 77 1.19 -13.36 18.88
N ASP A 78 1.04 -12.49 17.88
CA ASP A 78 -0.16 -12.49 17.02
C ASP A 78 0.04 -13.36 15.75
N GLU A 79 -0.87 -14.31 15.50
CA GLU A 79 -0.79 -15.32 14.41
C GLU A 79 -1.19 -14.76 13.02
N ARG A 80 -1.52 -13.48 12.91
CA ARG A 80 -2.02 -12.87 11.66
C ARG A 80 -0.96 -12.84 10.57
N THR A 81 -1.14 -13.59 9.47
CA THR A 81 -0.22 -13.56 8.32
C THR A 81 -0.60 -12.50 7.27
N THR A 82 0.39 -11.99 6.54
CA THR A 82 0.19 -11.12 5.38
C THR A 82 -0.69 -11.81 4.34
N ARG A 83 -1.66 -11.10 3.79
CA ARG A 83 -2.57 -11.64 2.77
C ARG A 83 -2.44 -10.85 1.47
N ILE A 84 -2.34 -11.56 0.35
CA ILE A 84 -2.28 -10.99 -1.00
C ILE A 84 -3.43 -11.58 -1.80
N THR A 85 -4.33 -10.73 -2.28
CA THR A 85 -5.50 -11.13 -3.07
C THR A 85 -5.49 -10.41 -4.42
N PRO A 86 -5.69 -11.09 -5.56
CA PRO A 86 -5.89 -10.40 -6.83
C PRO A 86 -7.14 -9.50 -6.77
N ALA A 87 -7.00 -8.24 -7.18
CA ALA A 87 -8.13 -7.33 -7.31
C ALA A 87 -8.84 -7.62 -8.65
N LYS A 88 -10.13 -7.94 -8.61
CA LYS A 88 -10.94 -7.97 -9.84
C LYS A 88 -11.14 -6.53 -10.33
N ASN A 89 -10.96 -6.33 -11.63
CA ASN A 89 -11.31 -5.08 -12.33
C ASN A 89 -12.82 -4.83 -12.25
#